data_AF-A0A812MMF6-F1
#
_entry.id   AF-A0A812MMF6-F1
#
_cell.length_a   1.000
_cell.length_b   1.000
_cell.length_c   1.000
_cell.angle_alpha   90.00
_cell.angle_beta   90.00
_cell.angle_gamma   90.00
#
_symmetry.space_group_name_H-M   'P 1'
#
loop_
_entity.id
_entity.type
_entity.pdbx_description
1 polymer ?
#
loop_
_entity_poly.entity_id
_entity_poly.type
_entity_poly.pdbx_seq_one_letter_code
_entity_poly.pdbx_strand_id
1 'polypeptide(L)'
;MFSPAASPTSSPVCSPVRSTSKASKISKQLTTQLDPDLLRAVSLDRALTGWGRHWETPDNGMFNVDPKNYDLSQPIESLDVFLSHDWASSGKQKFLSLLIVYNSRAAFLACLVISVLVGVLRGYRVLPDEGWTVVIGHGSYLLVFLFWQRLRTLVCRPLMVFLDKLCVAQHNEELKQKGIEGIAAFLLSSRQLMVLLTPRGPL
;
A
#
# COMPACT_ATOMS: atom_id res chain seq x y z
N MET A 1 5.32 75.96 -33.48
CA MET A 1 4.15 75.35 -32.81
C MET A 1 3.55 74.35 -33.81
N PHE A 2 3.67 73.05 -33.51
CA PHE A 2 3.05 71.87 -34.14
C PHE A 2 3.43 71.44 -35.58
N SER A 3 4.24 70.37 -35.65
CA SER A 3 4.27 69.35 -36.71
C SER A 3 3.02 68.46 -36.69
N PRO A 4 2.64 67.81 -37.81
CA PRO A 4 1.84 66.60 -37.79
C PRO A 4 2.68 65.33 -38.08
N ALA A 5 2.15 64.23 -37.52
CA ALA A 5 2.76 62.94 -37.23
C ALA A 5 3.18 62.07 -38.42
N ALA A 6 4.20 61.26 -38.15
CA ALA A 6 4.61 60.07 -38.90
C ALA A 6 3.76 58.84 -38.53
N SER A 7 3.65 57.90 -39.47
CA SER A 7 3.34 56.47 -39.33
C SER A 7 4.31 55.73 -40.27
N PRO A 8 4.71 54.46 -40.08
CA PRO A 8 4.06 53.38 -39.33
C PRO A 8 4.97 52.65 -38.32
N THR A 9 4.33 52.03 -37.32
CA THR A 9 4.90 51.16 -36.30
C THR A 9 5.27 49.80 -36.89
N SER A 10 6.54 49.40 -36.74
CA SER A 10 7.04 48.06 -37.01
C SER A 10 6.56 47.09 -35.92
N SER A 11 5.87 46.02 -36.32
CA SER A 11 5.55 44.89 -35.45
C SER A 11 6.67 43.84 -35.56
N PRO A 12 7.22 43.30 -34.45
CA PRO A 12 8.18 42.22 -34.53
C PRO A 12 7.47 40.91 -34.88
N VAL A 13 7.93 40.28 -35.96
CA VAL A 13 7.55 38.93 -36.40
C VAL A 13 7.95 37.93 -35.32
N CYS A 14 6.96 37.40 -34.60
CA CYS A 14 7.17 36.28 -33.69
C CYS A 14 7.36 35.01 -34.52
N SER A 15 8.63 34.64 -34.75
CA SER A 15 8.97 33.36 -35.35
C SER A 15 8.64 32.24 -34.36
N PRO A 16 7.98 31.14 -34.76
CA PRO A 16 7.74 30.03 -33.86
C PRO A 16 9.08 29.39 -33.50
N VAL A 17 9.43 29.45 -32.22
CA VAL A 17 10.59 28.81 -31.63
C VAL A 17 10.45 27.30 -31.81
N ARG A 18 11.30 26.73 -32.66
CA ARG A 18 11.54 25.30 -32.83
C ARG A 18 12.19 24.75 -31.56
N SER A 19 11.40 24.44 -30.54
CA SER A 19 11.89 23.80 -29.32
C SER A 19 11.67 22.29 -29.34
N THR A 20 12.77 21.60 -29.57
CA THR A 20 13.17 20.31 -28.96
C THR A 20 12.15 19.15 -28.97
N SER A 21 12.25 18.39 -30.05
CA SER A 21 11.80 17.01 -30.23
C SER A 21 12.47 16.01 -29.26
N LYS A 22 12.18 16.05 -27.95
CA LYS A 22 12.64 15.04 -26.98
C LYS A 22 11.65 14.68 -25.85
N ALA A 23 10.40 15.11 -25.95
CA ALA A 23 9.31 14.71 -25.02
C ALA A 23 8.30 13.72 -25.65
N SER A 24 8.72 12.98 -26.69
CA SER A 24 7.85 12.11 -27.50
C SER A 24 8.16 10.60 -27.35
N LYS A 25 8.81 10.18 -26.28
CA LYS A 25 8.99 8.74 -25.97
C LYS A 25 8.59 8.51 -24.52
N ILE A 26 7.70 7.53 -24.30
CA ILE A 26 7.05 7.15 -23.04
C ILE A 26 5.74 7.90 -22.75
N SER A 27 4.82 7.92 -23.70
CA SER A 27 3.42 7.69 -23.37
C SER A 27 3.12 6.22 -23.71
N LYS A 28 3.75 5.29 -22.96
CA LYS A 28 3.24 3.92 -22.97
C LYS A 28 1.85 4.01 -22.36
N GLN A 29 0.82 3.83 -23.18
CA GLN A 29 -0.54 3.80 -22.68
C GLN A 29 -0.63 2.69 -21.63
N LEU A 30 -1.05 3.05 -20.43
CA LEU A 30 -1.39 2.05 -19.43
C LEU A 30 -2.60 1.29 -19.95
N THR A 31 -2.46 -0.02 -20.08
CA THR A 31 -3.52 -0.86 -20.61
C THR A 31 -4.53 -1.09 -19.49
N THR A 32 -5.79 -0.78 -19.76
CA THR A 32 -6.89 -0.99 -18.81
C THR A 32 -7.39 -2.43 -18.84
N GLN A 33 -7.04 -3.20 -19.88
CA GLN A 33 -7.27 -4.62 -19.97
C GLN A 33 -5.94 -5.36 -19.77
N LEU A 34 -5.89 -6.20 -18.75
CA LEU A 34 -4.76 -7.05 -18.46
C LEU A 34 -5.21 -8.51 -18.57
N ASP A 35 -4.31 -9.37 -19.03
CA ASP A 35 -4.54 -10.81 -19.04
C ASP A 35 -4.96 -11.28 -17.62
N PRO A 36 -6.07 -12.03 -17.46
CA PRO A 36 -6.53 -12.50 -16.15
C PRO A 36 -5.44 -13.23 -15.34
N ASP A 37 -4.49 -13.90 -16.01
CA ASP A 37 -3.38 -14.59 -15.34
C ASP A 37 -2.34 -13.64 -14.74
N LEU A 38 -2.26 -12.42 -15.28
CA LEU A 38 -1.37 -11.35 -14.81
C LEU A 38 -2.02 -10.48 -13.73
N LEU A 39 -3.36 -10.46 -13.61
CA LEU A 39 -4.05 -9.75 -12.55
C LEU A 39 -3.96 -10.54 -11.24
N ARG A 40 -2.88 -10.31 -10.50
CA ARG A 40 -2.54 -11.07 -9.30
C ARG A 40 -2.68 -10.28 -8.01
N ALA A 41 -3.06 -10.97 -6.95
CA ALA A 41 -3.17 -10.42 -5.61
C ALA A 41 -2.48 -11.32 -4.59
N VAL A 42 -2.13 -10.76 -3.45
CA VAL A 42 -1.62 -11.51 -2.29
C VAL A 42 -2.53 -11.26 -1.10
N SER A 43 -2.71 -12.27 -0.24
CA SER A 43 -3.44 -12.05 1.01
C SER A 43 -2.68 -11.07 1.92
N LEU A 44 -3.39 -10.17 2.59
CA LEU A 44 -2.79 -9.19 3.51
C LEU A 44 -1.89 -9.84 4.58
N ASP A 45 -2.29 -11.00 5.10
CA ASP A 45 -1.47 -11.76 6.05
C ASP A 45 -0.09 -12.07 5.47
N ARG A 46 -0.04 -12.68 4.27
CA ARG A 46 1.22 -12.95 3.56
C ARG A 46 2.01 -11.69 3.27
N ALA A 47 1.36 -10.59 2.86
CA ALA A 47 2.03 -9.31 2.66
C ALA A 47 2.68 -8.75 3.94
N LEU A 48 2.17 -9.11 5.12
CA LEU A 48 2.67 -8.72 6.44
C LEU A 48 3.53 -9.80 7.12
N THR A 49 3.74 -10.96 6.48
CA THR A 49 4.60 -12.01 7.05
C THR A 49 6.05 -11.54 7.23
N GLY A 50 6.77 -12.22 8.13
CA GLY A 50 8.15 -11.87 8.45
C GLY A 50 8.32 -10.47 9.04
N TRP A 51 7.32 -9.96 9.78
CA TRP A 51 7.34 -8.61 10.37
C TRP A 51 7.51 -7.49 9.34
N GLY A 52 6.91 -7.67 8.16
CA GLY A 52 6.99 -6.70 7.08
C GLY A 52 8.29 -6.76 6.28
N ARG A 53 9.01 -7.88 6.29
CA ARG A 53 10.24 -8.09 5.49
C ARG A 53 10.04 -7.78 4.00
N HIS A 54 8.85 -8.01 3.46
CA HIS A 54 8.53 -7.66 2.07
C HIS A 54 8.57 -6.14 1.81
N TRP A 55 8.35 -5.31 2.82
CA TRP A 55 8.32 -3.85 2.75
C TRP A 55 9.70 -3.21 2.93
N GLU A 56 10.71 -3.99 3.33
CA GLU A 56 12.08 -3.50 3.45
C GLU A 56 12.70 -3.31 2.06
N THR A 57 13.38 -2.19 1.90
CA THR A 57 14.16 -1.86 0.70
C THR A 57 15.37 -2.81 0.68
N PRO A 58 15.64 -3.51 -0.43
CA PRO A 58 16.83 -4.35 -0.50
C PRO A 58 18.10 -3.50 -0.37
N ASP A 59 19.03 -3.94 0.47
CA ASP A 59 20.22 -3.16 0.87
C ASP A 59 21.12 -2.75 -0.30
N ASN A 60 21.01 -3.40 -1.47
CA ASN A 60 22.02 -3.31 -2.53
C ASN A 60 21.43 -3.13 -3.94
N GLY A 61 20.44 -2.26 -4.17
CA GLY A 61 19.99 -1.83 -5.52
C GLY A 61 19.41 -2.90 -6.46
N MET A 62 19.56 -4.17 -6.10
CA MET A 62 19.01 -5.32 -6.78
C MET A 62 17.70 -5.61 -6.05
N PHE A 63 16.57 -5.39 -6.74
CA PHE A 63 15.31 -6.00 -6.34
C PHE A 63 15.63 -7.43 -5.94
N ASN A 64 15.26 -7.87 -4.73
CA ASN A 64 15.53 -9.24 -4.34
C ASN A 64 14.61 -10.11 -5.21
N VAL A 65 15.16 -10.52 -6.37
CA VAL A 65 14.50 -11.21 -7.47
C VAL A 65 14.30 -12.67 -7.08
N ASP A 66 13.68 -12.91 -5.92
CA ASP A 66 13.31 -14.26 -5.54
C ASP A 66 12.00 -14.59 -6.27
N PRO A 67 11.98 -15.51 -7.24
CA PRO A 67 10.75 -15.93 -7.91
C PRO A 67 9.69 -16.42 -6.91
N LYS A 68 10.11 -16.90 -5.73
CA LYS A 68 9.21 -17.29 -4.64
C LYS A 68 8.28 -16.16 -4.19
N ASN A 69 8.70 -14.90 -4.30
CA ASN A 69 7.85 -13.77 -3.94
C ASN A 69 6.66 -13.62 -4.89
N TYR A 70 6.85 -13.93 -6.17
CA TYR A 70 5.78 -13.91 -7.17
C TYR A 70 4.81 -15.08 -6.95
N ASP A 71 5.32 -16.24 -6.55
CA ASP A 71 4.51 -17.44 -6.23
C ASP A 71 3.59 -17.23 -5.01
N LEU A 72 3.87 -16.23 -4.16
CA LEU A 72 2.97 -15.86 -3.07
C LEU A 72 1.69 -15.16 -3.57
N SER A 73 1.75 -14.53 -4.74
CA SER A 73 0.59 -13.92 -5.39
C SER A 73 -0.20 -14.94 -6.19
N GLN A 74 -1.50 -14.73 -6.34
CA GLN A 74 -2.43 -15.62 -7.04
C GLN A 74 -3.25 -14.81 -8.04
N PRO A 75 -3.58 -15.36 -9.23
CA PRO A 75 -4.47 -14.69 -10.17
C PRO A 75 -5.86 -14.53 -9.54
N ILE A 76 -6.46 -13.36 -9.71
CA ILE A 76 -7.77 -13.02 -9.14
C ILE A 76 -8.56 -12.16 -10.12
N GLU A 77 -9.88 -12.13 -9.99
CA GLU A 77 -10.74 -11.27 -10.81
C GLU A 77 -10.91 -9.85 -10.22
N SER A 78 -10.76 -9.70 -8.91
CA SER A 78 -10.95 -8.43 -8.22
C SER A 78 -10.07 -8.28 -6.98
N LEU A 79 -9.74 -7.03 -6.65
CA LEU A 79 -8.83 -6.65 -5.56
C LEU A 79 -9.61 -5.92 -4.45
N ASP A 80 -9.37 -6.27 -3.19
CA ASP A 80 -9.95 -5.51 -2.08
C ASP A 80 -9.23 -4.17 -1.93
N VAL A 81 -7.88 -4.16 -1.97
CA VAL A 81 -7.09 -2.96 -1.74
C VAL A 81 -5.86 -2.90 -2.65
N PHE A 82 -5.63 -1.76 -3.29
CA PHE A 82 -4.38 -1.41 -3.94
C PHE A 82 -3.45 -0.72 -2.95
N LEU A 83 -2.31 -1.34 -2.61
CA LEU A 83 -1.33 -0.74 -1.72
C LEU A 83 -0.27 0.01 -2.53
N SER A 84 -0.37 1.34 -2.55
CA SER A 84 0.66 2.23 -3.09
C SER A 84 1.61 2.66 -1.98
N HIS A 85 2.91 2.70 -2.24
CA HIS A 85 3.89 3.08 -1.24
C HIS A 85 5.05 3.90 -1.83
N ASP A 86 5.64 4.78 -1.01
CA ASP A 86 6.91 5.45 -1.36
C ASP A 86 8.10 4.53 -1.08
N TRP A 87 9.03 4.41 -2.01
CA TRP A 87 10.24 3.59 -1.87
C TRP A 87 11.24 4.19 -0.88
N ALA A 88 11.20 5.51 -0.66
CA ALA A 88 12.15 6.18 0.22
C ALA A 88 11.95 5.88 1.71
N SER A 89 10.78 5.39 2.11
CA SER A 89 10.44 5.22 3.51
C SER A 89 10.69 3.83 4.07
N SER A 90 10.99 3.77 5.37
CA SER A 90 11.34 2.53 6.05
C SER A 90 10.21 1.50 5.98
N GLY A 91 10.56 0.26 5.64
CA GLY A 91 9.60 -0.85 5.56
C GLY A 91 8.83 -1.07 6.86
N LYS A 92 9.49 -0.86 8.01
CA LYS A 92 8.89 -0.98 9.34
C LYS A 92 7.80 0.04 9.61
N GLN A 93 7.92 1.28 9.11
CA GLN A 93 6.86 2.28 9.24
C GLN A 93 5.63 1.91 8.40
N LYS A 94 5.84 1.38 7.19
CA LYS A 94 4.75 0.88 6.34
C LYS A 94 4.04 -0.28 7.01
N PHE A 95 4.81 -1.24 7.51
CA PHE A 95 4.29 -2.38 8.27
C PHE A 95 3.47 -1.94 9.49
N LEU A 96 4.02 -1.05 10.33
CA LEU A 96 3.33 -0.55 11.51
C LEU A 96 2.05 0.20 11.13
N SER A 97 2.09 1.01 10.07
CA SER A 97 0.91 1.72 9.56
C SER A 97 -0.19 0.75 9.15
N LEU A 98 0.17 -0.35 8.46
CA LEU A 98 -0.78 -1.38 8.08
C LEU A 98 -1.35 -2.13 9.30
N LEU A 99 -0.53 -2.42 10.32
CA LEU A 99 -1.04 -2.98 11.58
C LEU A 99 -2.04 -2.02 12.25
N ILE A 100 -1.72 -0.73 12.33
CA ILE A 100 -2.62 0.27 12.89
C ILE A 100 -3.94 0.32 12.12
N VAL A 101 -3.89 0.38 10.79
CA VAL A 101 -5.12 0.52 9.98
C VAL A 101 -5.99 -0.73 10.02
N TYR A 102 -5.39 -1.93 9.93
CA TYR A 102 -6.15 -3.17 9.78
C TYR A 102 -6.43 -3.92 11.10
N ASN A 103 -5.59 -3.76 12.13
CA ASN A 103 -5.69 -4.55 13.35
C ASN A 103 -6.23 -3.77 14.55
N SER A 104 -6.10 -2.43 14.58
CA SER A 104 -6.50 -1.61 15.74
C SER A 104 -7.96 -1.79 16.14
N ARG A 105 -8.89 -1.85 15.18
CA ARG A 105 -10.32 -2.01 15.45
C ARG A 105 -10.61 -3.33 16.15
N ALA A 106 -10.03 -4.43 15.66
CA ALA A 106 -10.21 -5.74 16.26
C ALA A 106 -9.54 -5.82 17.63
N ALA A 107 -8.34 -5.25 17.77
CA ALA A 107 -7.62 -5.19 19.04
C ALA A 107 -8.39 -4.40 20.10
N PHE A 108 -8.97 -3.27 19.73
CA PHE A 108 -9.82 -2.46 20.60
C PHE A 108 -11.07 -3.24 21.05
N LEU A 109 -11.79 -3.87 20.12
CA LEU A 109 -12.98 -4.66 20.45
C LEU A 109 -12.65 -5.86 21.35
N ALA A 110 -11.58 -6.59 21.07
CA ALA A 110 -11.13 -7.69 21.91
C ALA A 110 -10.78 -7.23 23.32
N CYS A 111 -10.01 -6.14 23.44
CA CYS A 111 -9.66 -5.53 24.72
C CYS A 111 -10.90 -5.09 25.50
N LEU A 112 -11.87 -4.45 24.84
CA LEU A 112 -13.11 -4.00 25.46
C LEU A 112 -13.91 -5.18 26.00
N VAL A 113 -14.14 -6.22 25.18
CA VAL A 113 -14.89 -7.42 25.57
C VAL A 113 -14.22 -8.14 26.73
N ILE A 114 -12.90 -8.33 26.67
CA ILE A 114 -12.15 -9.02 27.72
C ILE A 114 -12.12 -8.19 29.00
N SER A 115 -11.98 -6.87 28.92
CA SER A 115 -12.00 -6.00 30.09
C SER A 115 -13.36 -6.02 30.79
N VAL A 116 -14.45 -5.98 30.03
CA VAL A 116 -15.82 -6.13 30.58
C VAL A 116 -15.98 -7.50 31.23
N LEU A 117 -15.54 -8.58 30.57
CA LEU A 117 -15.63 -9.93 31.11
C LEU A 117 -14.83 -10.08 32.42
N VAL A 118 -13.60 -9.57 32.47
CA VAL A 118 -12.78 -9.55 33.69
C VAL A 118 -13.47 -8.75 34.79
N GLY A 119 -14.05 -7.58 34.48
CA GLY A 119 -14.80 -6.77 35.44
C GLY A 119 -16.00 -7.52 36.02
N VAL A 120 -16.78 -8.20 35.17
CA VAL A 120 -17.92 -9.04 35.59
C VAL A 120 -17.46 -10.19 36.48
N LEU A 121 -16.40 -10.90 36.10
CA LEU A 121 -15.87 -12.03 36.86
C LEU A 121 -15.30 -11.61 38.23
N ARG A 122 -14.68 -10.43 38.33
CA ARG A 122 -14.27 -9.82 39.60
C ARG A 122 -15.48 -9.47 40.46
N GLY A 123 -16.53 -8.92 39.87
CA GLY A 123 -17.79 -8.63 40.55
C GLY A 123 -18.44 -9.87 41.18
N TYR A 124 -18.39 -11.00 40.49
CA TYR A 124 -18.85 -12.31 41.01
C TYR A 124 -17.84 -13.03 41.91
N ARG A 125 -16.69 -12.42 42.21
CA ARG A 125 -15.58 -13.01 43.00
C ARG A 125 -15.04 -14.33 42.43
N VAL A 126 -15.20 -14.55 41.13
CA VAL A 126 -14.56 -15.68 40.42
C VAL A 126 -13.09 -15.37 40.18
N LEU A 127 -12.77 -14.10 39.86
CA LEU A 127 -11.40 -13.60 39.77
C LEU A 127 -11.05 -12.74 40.99
N PRO A 128 -9.78 -12.76 41.45
CA PRO A 128 -9.33 -11.90 42.54
C PRO A 128 -9.31 -10.43 42.11
N ASP A 129 -9.56 -9.54 43.06
CA ASP A 129 -9.61 -8.08 42.84
C ASP A 129 -8.21 -7.45 42.76
N GLU A 130 -7.31 -8.07 41.99
CA GLU A 130 -5.90 -7.71 41.92
C GLU A 130 -5.56 -7.00 40.61
N GLY A 131 -4.56 -6.11 40.65
CA GLY A 131 -4.15 -5.30 39.49
C GLY A 131 -3.71 -6.12 38.28
N TRP A 132 -3.14 -7.31 38.48
CA TRP A 132 -2.68 -8.18 37.39
C TRP A 132 -3.83 -8.66 36.48
N THR A 133 -5.05 -8.75 36.99
CA THR A 133 -6.22 -9.15 36.18
C THR A 133 -6.55 -8.11 35.10
N VAL A 134 -6.22 -6.83 35.33
CA VAL A 134 -6.39 -5.75 34.34
C VAL A 134 -5.35 -5.86 33.21
N VAL A 135 -4.19 -6.46 33.49
CA VAL A 135 -3.15 -6.71 32.48
C VAL A 135 -3.64 -7.69 31.42
N ILE A 136 -4.61 -8.56 31.74
CA ILE A 136 -5.22 -9.49 30.76
C ILE A 136 -5.87 -8.73 29.61
N GLY A 137 -6.61 -7.65 29.88
CA GLY A 137 -7.22 -6.81 28.85
C GLY A 137 -6.16 -6.18 27.93
N HIS A 138 -5.13 -5.58 28.50
CA HIS A 138 -4.02 -4.97 27.76
C HIS A 138 -3.21 -6.00 26.96
N GLY A 139 -2.94 -7.17 27.54
CA GLY A 139 -2.28 -8.29 26.87
C GLY A 139 -3.09 -8.78 25.67
N SER A 140 -4.41 -8.84 25.80
CA SER A 140 -5.29 -9.20 24.69
C SER A 140 -5.27 -8.18 23.56
N TYR A 141 -5.21 -6.88 23.88
CA TYR A 141 -5.04 -5.82 22.89
C TYR A 141 -3.76 -6.05 22.09
N LEU A 142 -2.62 -6.24 22.76
CA LEU A 142 -1.32 -6.42 22.10
C LEU A 142 -1.28 -7.70 21.26
N LEU A 143 -1.82 -8.81 21.77
CA LEU A 143 -1.91 -10.07 21.03
C LEU A 143 -2.71 -9.91 19.74
N VAL A 144 -3.92 -9.34 19.84
CA VAL A 144 -4.76 -9.13 18.66
C VAL A 144 -4.13 -8.09 17.74
N PHE A 145 -3.59 -6.99 18.26
CA PHE A 145 -2.93 -5.97 17.46
C PHE A 145 -1.78 -6.52 16.61
N LEU A 146 -0.96 -7.43 17.16
CA LEU A 146 0.20 -7.99 16.47
C LEU A 146 -0.12 -9.16 15.55
N PHE A 147 -1.18 -9.94 15.84
CA PHE A 147 -1.46 -11.21 15.17
C PHE A 147 -2.84 -11.29 14.51
N TRP A 148 -3.66 -10.23 14.54
CA TRP A 148 -5.00 -10.24 13.96
C TRP A 148 -5.01 -10.59 12.47
N GLN A 149 -4.01 -10.20 11.70
CA GLN A 149 -3.88 -10.57 10.29
C GLN A 149 -3.86 -12.09 10.07
N ARG A 150 -3.21 -12.85 10.98
CA ARG A 150 -3.19 -14.32 10.97
C ARG A 150 -4.46 -14.91 11.54
N LEU A 151 -5.00 -14.34 12.61
CA LEU A 151 -6.25 -14.85 13.20
C LEU A 151 -7.43 -14.65 12.24
N ARG A 152 -7.43 -13.54 11.51
CA ARG A 152 -8.45 -13.19 10.54
C ARG A 152 -8.54 -14.20 9.40
N THR A 153 -7.45 -14.82 8.95
CA THR A 153 -7.52 -15.84 7.89
C THR A 153 -8.22 -17.12 8.35
N LEU A 154 -8.28 -17.37 9.66
CA LEU A 154 -9.00 -18.50 10.25
C LEU A 154 -10.50 -18.21 10.47
N VAL A 155 -10.84 -16.95 10.75
CA VAL A 155 -12.21 -16.54 11.16
C VAL A 155 -12.99 -15.89 10.02
N CYS A 156 -12.30 -15.21 9.10
CA CYS A 156 -12.89 -14.38 8.05
C CYS A 156 -12.22 -14.65 6.69
N ARG A 157 -12.84 -14.16 5.62
CA ARG A 157 -12.18 -14.16 4.31
C ARG A 157 -10.88 -13.34 4.36
N PRO A 158 -9.78 -13.82 3.73
CA PRO A 158 -8.56 -13.05 3.60
C PRO A 158 -8.81 -11.79 2.77
N LEU A 159 -8.16 -10.68 3.14
CA LEU A 159 -8.14 -9.49 2.30
C LEU A 159 -7.12 -9.68 1.19
N MET A 160 -7.57 -9.57 -0.06
CA MET A 160 -6.70 -9.69 -1.22
C MET A 160 -6.20 -8.30 -1.61
N VAL A 161 -4.88 -8.11 -1.50
CA VAL A 161 -4.23 -6.82 -1.72
C VAL A 161 -3.27 -6.91 -2.89
N PHE A 162 -3.19 -5.82 -3.66
CA PHE A 162 -2.11 -5.64 -4.62
C PHE A 162 -0.90 -5.04 -3.92
N LEU A 163 0.25 -5.69 -4.06
CA LEU A 163 1.56 -5.19 -3.69
C LEU A 163 2.49 -5.41 -4.87
N ASP A 164 2.96 -4.33 -5.49
CA ASP A 164 3.83 -4.31 -6.67
C ASP A 164 4.99 -5.32 -6.61
N LYS A 165 5.71 -5.39 -5.48
CA LYS A 165 6.87 -6.27 -5.29
C LYS A 165 6.51 -7.76 -5.32
N LEU A 166 5.27 -8.13 -4.98
CA LEU A 166 4.81 -9.53 -4.94
C LEU A 166 3.92 -9.89 -6.13
N CYS A 167 3.13 -8.94 -6.63
CA CYS A 167 2.13 -9.19 -7.68
C CYS A 167 2.67 -8.96 -9.09
N VAL A 168 3.77 -8.21 -9.25
CA VAL A 168 4.46 -8.04 -10.54
C VAL A 168 5.70 -8.93 -10.55
N ALA A 169 5.87 -9.70 -11.62
CA ALA A 169 7.00 -10.63 -11.78
C ALA A 169 8.32 -9.86 -11.91
N GLN A 170 9.01 -9.61 -10.79
CA GLN A 170 10.28 -8.86 -10.79
C GLN A 170 11.45 -9.60 -11.46
N HIS A 171 11.29 -10.91 -11.72
CA HIS A 171 12.34 -11.79 -12.24
C HIS A 171 12.39 -11.94 -13.76
N ASN A 172 11.30 -11.60 -14.44
CA ASN A 172 11.21 -11.70 -15.88
C ASN A 172 10.86 -10.32 -16.42
N GLU A 173 11.78 -9.69 -17.15
CA GLU A 173 11.62 -8.33 -17.66
C GLU A 173 10.41 -8.19 -18.61
N GLU A 174 10.05 -9.24 -19.36
CA GLU A 174 8.86 -9.19 -20.23
C GLU A 174 7.57 -9.20 -19.42
N LEU A 175 7.46 -10.09 -18.42
CA LEU A 175 6.29 -10.17 -17.54
C LEU A 175 6.18 -8.94 -16.62
N LYS A 176 7.31 -8.43 -16.16
CA LYS A 176 7.41 -7.17 -15.42
C LYS A 176 6.89 -6.01 -16.25
N GLN A 177 7.31 -5.93 -17.51
CA GLN A 177 6.86 -4.87 -18.41
C GLN A 177 5.35 -4.94 -18.64
N LYS A 178 4.80 -6.13 -18.90
CA LYS A 178 3.34 -6.33 -19.01
C LYS A 178 2.60 -5.96 -17.72
N GLY A 179 3.14 -6.33 -16.56
CA GLY A 179 2.55 -5.98 -15.26
C GLY A 179 2.55 -4.47 -14.99
N ILE A 180 3.64 -3.76 -15.35
CA ILE A 180 3.74 -2.31 -15.21
C ILE A 180 2.78 -1.60 -16.19
N GLU A 181 2.71 -2.06 -17.43
CA GLU A 181 1.75 -1.53 -18.42
C GLU A 181 0.30 -1.78 -17.98
N GLY A 182 0.05 -2.85 -17.22
CA GLY A 182 -1.25 -3.21 -16.65
C GLY A 182 -1.65 -2.53 -15.34
N ILE A 183 -0.86 -1.60 -14.78
CA ILE A 183 -1.17 -0.97 -13.47
C ILE A 183 -2.56 -0.30 -13.46
N ALA A 184 -3.00 0.27 -14.58
CA ALA A 184 -4.34 0.84 -14.68
C ALA A 184 -5.44 -0.23 -14.49
N ALA A 185 -5.24 -1.45 -14.99
CA ALA A 185 -6.17 -2.55 -14.78
C ALA A 185 -6.26 -2.95 -13.30
N PHE A 186 -5.13 -2.99 -12.58
CA PHE A 186 -5.13 -3.25 -11.12
C PHE A 186 -5.90 -2.17 -10.35
N LEU A 187 -5.73 -0.90 -10.71
CA LEU A 187 -6.45 0.21 -10.08
C LEU A 187 -7.95 0.13 -10.34
N LEU A 188 -8.37 -0.13 -11.59
CA LEU A 188 -9.77 -0.27 -11.96
C LEU A 188 -10.44 -1.48 -11.29
N SER A 189 -9.67 -2.54 -11.03
CA SER A 189 -10.15 -3.77 -10.40
C SER A 189 -10.09 -3.72 -8.87
N SER A 190 -9.58 -2.63 -8.28
CA SER A 190 -9.43 -2.46 -6.83
C SER A 190 -10.59 -1.69 -6.22
N ARG A 191 -11.14 -2.20 -5.12
CA ARG A 191 -12.23 -1.53 -4.38
C ARG A 191 -11.75 -0.30 -3.60
N GLN A 192 -10.50 -0.29 -3.18
CA GLN A 192 -9.91 0.79 -2.40
C GLN A 192 -8.46 1.02 -2.79
N LEU A 193 -8.04 2.29 -2.80
CA LEU A 193 -6.63 2.69 -2.92
C LEU A 193 -6.12 3.14 -1.55
N MET A 194 -5.01 2.55 -1.09
CA MET A 194 -4.32 2.95 0.13
C MET A 194 -2.92 3.42 -0.21
N VAL A 195 -2.62 4.68 0.13
CA VAL A 195 -1.33 5.30 -0.14
C VAL A 195 -0.54 5.45 1.17
N LEU A 196 0.58 4.76 1.27
CA LEU A 196 1.53 4.85 2.38
C LEU A 196 2.57 5.93 2.05
N LEU A 197 2.25 7.17 2.38
CA LEU A 197 3.13 8.34 2.19
C LEU A 197 3.97 8.59 3.44
N THR A 198 5.23 8.98 3.24
CA THR A 198 6.06 9.53 4.31
C THR A 198 6.14 11.04 4.15
N PRO A 199 5.76 11.81 5.19
CA PRO A 199 5.87 13.27 5.14
C PRO A 199 7.34 13.67 5.09
N ARG A 200 7.73 14.43 4.07
CA ARG A 200 9.01 15.15 4.05
C ARG A 200 8.74 16.48 4.74
N GLY A 201 9.18 16.63 5.99
CA GLY A 201 9.07 17.89 6.71
C GLY A 201 9.87 19.00 6.00
N PRO A 202 9.45 20.27 6.08
CA PRO A 202 10.30 21.38 5.66
C PRO A 202 11.53 21.42 6.59
N LEU A 203 12.71 21.45 5.98
CA LEU A 203 13.99 21.66 6.65
C LEU A 203 14.06 23.07 7.27
#